data_AF-A0A2S9KE78-F1
#
_entry.id   AF-A0A2S9KE78-F1
#
_cell.length_a   1.000
_cell.length_b   1.000
_cell.length_c   1.000
_cell.angle_alpha   90.00
_cell.angle_beta   90.00
_cell.angle_gamma   90.00
#
_symmetry.space_group_name_H-M   'P 1'
#
loop_
_entity.id
_entity.type
_entity.pdbx_description
1 polymer ?
#
loop_
_entity_poly.entity_id
_entity_poly.type
_entity_poly.pdbx_seq_one_letter_code
_entity_poly.pdbx_strand_id
1 'polypeptide(L)'
;MSITVQRLHKLLGQLAEQGHGRKPVCVDKESFSSPLENDGVSVFDLEIVDGPRWIEMADDDGGTKWNKDGSASGRTVVILKGGAG
;
A
#
# COMPACT_ATOMS: atom_id res chain seq x y z
N MET A 1 -11.18 -3.73 -11.99
CA MET A 1 -10.98 -2.85 -13.17
C MET A 1 -9.66 -2.12 -12.98
N SER A 2 -8.72 -2.25 -13.91
CA SER A 2 -7.36 -1.73 -13.72
C SER A 2 -7.28 -0.20 -13.76
N ILE A 3 -6.41 0.36 -12.93
CA ILE A 3 -6.11 1.78 -12.87
C ILE A 3 -5.15 2.14 -14.01
N THR A 4 -5.53 3.12 -14.82
CA THR A 4 -4.65 3.71 -15.85
C THR A 4 -3.64 4.67 -15.23
N VAL A 5 -2.54 4.94 -15.95
CA VAL A 5 -1.53 5.93 -15.55
C VAL A 5 -2.16 7.30 -15.25
N GLN A 6 -3.07 7.78 -16.10
CA GLN A 6 -3.72 9.07 -15.92
C GLN A 6 -4.60 9.10 -14.66
N ARG A 7 -5.32 8.00 -14.37
CA ARG A 7 -6.14 7.90 -13.17
C ARG A 7 -5.27 7.84 -11.92
N LEU A 8 -4.18 7.07 -11.94
CA LEU A 8 -3.21 6.99 -10.84
C LEU A 8 -2.60 8.36 -10.55
N HIS A 9 -2.10 9.04 -11.59
CA HIS A 9 -1.52 10.38 -11.46
C HIS A 9 -2.52 11.37 -10.84
N LYS A 10 -3.78 11.35 -11.28
CA LYS A 10 -4.82 12.22 -10.71
C LYS A 10 -5.07 11.93 -9.22
N LEU A 11 -5.19 10.66 -8.83
CA LEU A 11 -5.44 10.27 -7.44
C LEU A 11 -4.26 10.65 -6.53
N LEU A 12 -3.03 10.39 -6.96
CA LEU A 12 -1.83 10.77 -6.20
C LEU A 12 -1.64 12.29 -6.15
N GLY A 13 -1.95 13.00 -7.24
CA GLY A 13 -1.95 14.47 -7.29
C GLY A 13 -2.89 15.08 -6.26
N GLN A 14 -4.12 14.56 -6.17
CA GLN A 14 -5.10 15.00 -5.16
C GLN A 14 -4.58 14.80 -3.72
N LEU A 15 -3.93 13.68 -3.42
CA LEU A 15 -3.33 13.42 -2.12
C LEU A 15 -2.16 14.39 -1.84
N ALA A 16 -1.37 14.72 -2.86
CA ALA A 16 -0.29 15.69 -2.72
C ALA A 16 -0.83 17.10 -2.42
N GLU A 17 -1.88 17.53 -3.13
CA GLU A 17 -2.58 18.81 -2.90
C GLU A 17 -3.18 18.89 -1.49
N GLN A 18 -3.62 17.77 -0.93
CA GLN A 18 -4.11 17.65 0.45
C GLN A 18 -3.00 17.65 1.52
N GLY A 19 -1.72 17.81 1.12
CA GLY A 19 -0.59 17.86 2.05
C GLY A 19 0.04 16.50 2.36
N HIS A 20 -0.34 15.43 1.65
CA HIS A 20 0.20 14.09 1.85
C HIS A 20 1.36 13.73 0.89
N GLY A 21 1.89 14.69 0.14
CA GLY A 21 2.92 14.45 -0.90
C GLY A 21 4.24 13.86 -0.41
N ARG A 22 4.51 13.86 0.91
CA ARG A 22 5.70 13.23 1.51
C ARG A 22 5.42 11.85 2.11
N LYS A 23 4.18 11.37 2.07
CA LYS A 23 3.83 10.05 2.61
C LYS A 23 4.35 8.97 1.66
N PRO A 24 5.02 7.91 2.17
CA PRO A 24 5.45 6.80 1.34
C PRO A 24 4.27 6.12 0.65
N VAL A 25 4.51 5.59 -0.54
CA VAL A 25 3.58 4.70 -1.24
C VAL A 25 4.03 3.26 -1.02
N CYS A 26 3.11 2.38 -0.64
CA CYS A 26 3.35 0.98 -0.32
C CYS A 26 2.40 0.09 -1.11
N VAL A 27 2.73 -1.19 -1.24
CA VAL A 27 1.91 -2.18 -1.93
C VAL A 27 1.37 -3.18 -0.89
N ASP A 28 0.08 -3.44 -0.94
CA ASP A 28 -0.54 -4.51 -0.18
C ASP A 28 -0.43 -5.82 -0.96
N LYS A 29 0.60 -6.62 -0.65
CA LYS A 29 0.85 -7.87 -1.37
C LYS A 29 -0.33 -8.84 -1.27
N GLU A 30 -1.01 -8.92 -0.14
CA GLU A 30 -2.11 -9.88 0.08
C GLU A 30 -3.30 -9.60 -0.83
N SER A 31 -3.49 -8.34 -1.23
CA SER A 31 -4.53 -7.93 -2.18
C SER A 31 -4.26 -8.32 -3.64
N PHE A 32 -3.07 -8.87 -3.94
CA PHE A 32 -2.71 -9.39 -5.26
C PHE A 32 -2.62 -10.92 -5.17
N SER A 33 -3.59 -11.61 -5.77
CA SER A 33 -3.55 -13.07 -5.91
C SER A 33 -4.04 -13.53 -7.28
N SER A 34 -3.42 -14.59 -7.80
CA SER A 34 -3.87 -15.28 -9.01
C SER A 34 -3.68 -16.78 -8.87
N PRO A 35 -4.66 -17.62 -9.28
CA PRO A 35 -4.48 -19.08 -9.34
C PRO A 35 -3.31 -19.51 -10.24
N LEU A 36 -2.88 -18.64 -11.16
CA LEU A 36 -1.83 -18.89 -12.15
C LEU A 36 -0.46 -18.37 -11.70
N GLU A 37 -0.27 -18.00 -10.43
CA GLU A 37 1.04 -17.56 -9.92
C GLU A 37 2.13 -18.62 -10.11
N ASN A 38 1.78 -19.89 -9.88
CA ASN A 38 2.68 -21.03 -10.11
C ASN A 38 2.94 -21.29 -11.60
N ASP A 39 2.09 -20.78 -12.48
CA ASP A 39 2.22 -20.86 -13.93
C ASP A 39 2.99 -19.64 -14.52
N GLY A 40 3.52 -18.76 -13.64
CA GLY A 40 4.41 -17.66 -14.02
C GLY A 40 3.77 -16.27 -14.00
N VAL A 41 2.51 -16.13 -13.58
CA VAL A 41 1.90 -14.80 -13.39
C VAL A 41 2.58 -14.08 -12.23
N SER A 42 3.23 -12.96 -12.54
CA SER A 42 3.96 -12.12 -11.56
C SER A 42 3.66 -10.63 -11.68
N VAL A 43 2.79 -10.26 -12.64
CA VAL A 43 2.36 -8.89 -12.89
C VAL A 43 0.84 -8.85 -12.72
N PHE A 44 0.38 -7.89 -11.93
CA PHE A 44 -1.02 -7.76 -11.56
C PHE A 44 -1.53 -6.36 -11.86
N ASP A 45 -2.84 -6.29 -12.15
CA ASP A 45 -3.53 -5.03 -12.31
C ASP A 45 -3.72 -4.35 -10.94
N LEU A 46 -3.30 -3.09 -10.87
CA LEU A 46 -3.60 -2.22 -9.75
C LEU A 46 -5.07 -1.78 -9.85
N GLU A 47 -5.85 -1.91 -8.77
CA GLU A 47 -7.27 -1.55 -8.79
C GLU A 47 -7.64 -0.44 -7.81
N ILE A 48 -6.91 -0.30 -6.70
CA ILE A 48 -7.26 0.62 -5.62
C ILE A 48 -6.03 1.41 -5.15
N VAL A 49 -6.24 2.71 -4.91
CA VAL A 49 -5.33 3.58 -4.16
C VAL A 49 -6.02 3.97 -2.86
N ASP A 50 -5.48 3.54 -1.73
CA ASP A 50 -6.10 3.62 -0.41
C ASP A 50 -5.21 4.40 0.56
N GLY A 51 -5.76 5.41 1.21
CA GLY A 51 -5.07 6.18 2.24
C GLY A 51 -5.25 7.70 2.12
N PRO A 52 -4.55 8.45 3.00
CA PRO A 52 -3.47 7.98 3.88
C PRO A 52 -3.95 7.05 5.00
N ARG A 53 -3.23 5.95 5.24
CA ARG A 53 -3.49 5.01 6.35
C ARG A 53 -2.29 4.88 7.26
N TRP A 54 -2.54 4.81 8.56
CA TRP A 54 -1.50 4.43 9.52
C TRP A 54 -1.33 2.91 9.49
N ILE A 55 -0.09 2.45 9.40
CA ILE A 55 0.29 1.04 9.51
C ILE A 55 1.32 0.87 10.61
N GLU A 56 1.30 -0.29 11.26
CA GLU A 56 2.37 -0.71 12.16
C GLU A 56 3.66 -0.94 11.36
N MET A 57 4.80 -0.65 11.98
CA MET A 57 6.10 -1.01 11.42
C MET A 57 6.51 -2.37 11.95
N ALA A 58 7.10 -3.18 11.08
CA ALA A 58 7.85 -4.35 11.51
C ALA A 58 9.14 -3.91 12.22
N ASP A 59 9.58 -4.71 13.20
CA ASP A 59 10.94 -4.65 13.72
C ASP A 59 11.90 -5.44 12.80
N ASP A 60 13.11 -5.72 13.28
CA ASP A 60 14.15 -6.37 12.49
C ASP A 60 13.92 -7.88 12.29
N ASP A 61 12.98 -8.50 13.01
CA ASP A 61 12.66 -9.94 12.89
C ASP A 61 11.27 -10.24 12.33
N GLY A 62 10.51 -9.20 11.98
CA GLY A 62 9.19 -9.31 11.36
C GLY A 62 8.03 -9.25 12.34
N GLY A 63 8.30 -9.07 13.64
CA GLY A 63 7.30 -8.74 14.65
C GLY A 63 6.86 -7.27 14.61
N THR A 64 5.80 -6.93 15.36
CA THR A 64 5.39 -5.52 15.51
C THR A 64 6.46 -4.76 16.29
N LYS A 65 6.94 -3.66 15.73
CA LYS A 65 7.86 -2.75 16.41
C LYS A 65 7.14 -1.98 17.50
N TRP A 66 7.65 -2.06 18.72
CA TRP A 66 7.13 -1.31 19.87
C TRP A 66 8.02 -0.11 20.23
N ASN A 67 7.40 1.00 20.59
CA ASN A 67 8.09 2.16 21.17
C ASN A 67 8.43 1.89 22.65
N LYS A 68 9.33 2.70 23.22
CA LYS A 68 9.75 2.56 24.64
C LYS A 68 8.60 2.73 25.65
N ASP A 69 7.52 3.39 25.26
CA ASP A 69 6.32 3.60 26.07
C ASP A 69 5.31 2.44 25.98
N GLY A 70 5.60 1.39 25.22
CA GLY A 70 4.71 0.25 25.01
C GLY A 70 3.62 0.47 23.95
N SER A 71 3.65 1.57 23.20
CA SER A 71 2.77 1.77 22.04
C SER A 71 3.35 1.16 20.76
N ALA A 72 2.48 0.75 19.83
CA ALA A 72 2.91 0.27 18.52
C ALA A 72 3.57 1.40 17.72
N SER A 73 4.75 1.13 17.19
CA SER A 73 5.45 2.04 16.30
C SER A 73 4.86 1.91 14.90
N GLY A 74 4.59 3.03 14.24
CA GLY A 74 3.97 3.00 12.92
C GLY A 74 4.19 4.27 12.11
N ARG A 75 3.68 4.25 10.89
CA ARG A 75 3.78 5.38 9.96
C ARG A 75 2.54 5.48 9.09
N THR A 76 2.25 6.69 8.64
CA THR A 76 1.18 6.92 7.65
C THR A 76 1.71 6.74 6.23
N VAL A 77 1.03 5.94 5.42
CA VAL A 77 1.38 5.62 4.03
C VAL A 77 0.16 5.71 3.12
N VAL A 78 0.38 5.71 1.81
CA VAL A 78 -0.64 5.42 0.79
C VAL A 78 -0.43 4.00 0.32
N ILE A 79 -1.50 3.21 0.20
CA ILE A 79 -1.45 1.78 -0.09
C ILE A 79 -2.05 1.53 -1.48
N LEU A 80 -1.31 0.81 -2.32
CA LEU A 80 -1.71 0.34 -3.62
C LEU A 80 -2.21 -1.11 -3.49
N LYS A 81 -3.43 -1.40 -3.97
CA LYS A 81 -4.06 -2.71 -3.82
C LYS A 81 -4.60 -3.25 -5.14
N GLY A 82 -4.57 -4.58 -5.26
CA GLY A 82 -5.27 -5.31 -6.32
C GLY A 82 -6.78 -5.34 -6.08
N GLY A 83 -7.47 -6.11 -6.91
CA GLY A 83 -8.92 -6.34 -6.81
C GLY A 83 -9.30 -7.62 -6.06
N ALA A 84 -8.33 -8.42 -5.60
CA ALA A 84 -8.61 -9.63 -4.83
C ALA A 84 -8.88 -9.24 -3.37
N GLY A 85 -10.17 -9.16 -3.03
CA GLY A 85 -10.72 -9.00 -1.69
C GLY A 85 -12.16 -9.46 -1.67
#